data_AF-A0A4Q3WH26-F1
#
_entry.id   AF-A0A4Q3WH26-F1
#
_cell.length_a   1.000
_cell.length_b   1.000
_cell.length_c   1.000
_cell.angle_alpha   90.00
_cell.angle_beta   90.00
_cell.angle_gamma   90.00
#
_symmetry.space_group_name_H-M   'P 1'
#
loop_
_entity.id
_entity.type
_entity.pdbx_description
1 polymer ?
#
loop_
_entity_poly.entity_id
_entity_poly.type
_entity_poly.pdbx_seq_one_letter_code
_entity_poly.pdbx_strand_id
1 'polypeptide(L)'
;MKSYIPYSLLAAAAACGLAFAQETAYTTPVGYTTQTLAANSFNLVGINLQTPTTVAGTLTAVSGTQLSDSNADFTALLPAGSTGVLEILDGPASGTTQEFTTYAGNSITVPVEIANLAAGAKYRVRIATTLSEGAEFMVRALH
;
A
#
# COMPACT_ATOMS: atom_id res chain seq x y z
N MET A 1 -5.18 -28.78 62.25
CA MET A 1 -5.23 -28.89 60.77
C MET A 1 -5.04 -27.48 60.22
N LYS A 2 -3.98 -27.22 59.43
CA LYS A 2 -3.69 -25.90 58.87
C LYS A 2 -4.73 -25.59 57.79
N SER A 3 -5.44 -24.47 57.91
CA SER A 3 -6.51 -24.09 56.98
C SER A 3 -5.90 -23.49 55.71
N TYR A 4 -5.96 -24.25 54.60
CA TYR A 4 -5.41 -23.85 53.29
C TYR A 4 -6.43 -23.10 52.40
N ILE A 5 -7.62 -22.84 52.93
CA ILE A 5 -8.75 -22.17 52.27
C ILE A 5 -8.41 -20.77 51.69
N PRO A 6 -7.61 -19.90 52.34
CA PRO A 6 -7.37 -18.56 51.78
C PRO A 6 -6.46 -18.59 50.54
N TYR A 7 -5.57 -19.58 50.43
CA TYR A 7 -4.64 -19.70 49.31
C TYR A 7 -5.32 -20.24 48.03
N SER A 8 -6.31 -21.12 48.18
CA SER A 8 -7.11 -21.63 47.05
C SER A 8 -8.00 -20.55 46.43
N LEU A 9 -8.50 -19.60 47.22
CA LEU A 9 -9.34 -18.50 46.73
C LEU A 9 -8.54 -17.49 45.90
N LEU A 10 -7.30 -17.19 46.29
CA LEU A 10 -6.42 -16.27 45.56
C LEU A 10 -5.96 -16.87 44.21
N ALA A 11 -5.69 -18.17 44.17
CA ALA A 11 -5.35 -18.89 42.93
C ALA A 11 -6.54 -18.94 41.95
N ALA A 12 -7.77 -19.14 42.46
CA ALA A 12 -8.98 -19.13 41.63
C ALA A 12 -9.26 -17.73 41.03
N ALA A 13 -9.08 -16.66 41.83
CA ALA A 13 -9.25 -15.29 41.35
C ALA A 13 -8.24 -14.88 40.26
N ALA A 14 -6.99 -15.37 40.33
CA ALA A 14 -5.97 -15.12 39.32
C ALA A 14 -6.24 -15.88 38.00
N ALA A 15 -6.82 -17.07 38.06
CA ALA A 15 -7.14 -17.86 36.87
C ALA A 15 -8.33 -17.30 36.06
N CYS A 16 -9.30 -16.68 36.74
CA CYS A 16 -10.46 -16.07 36.08
C CYS A 16 -10.11 -14.80 35.28
N GLY A 17 -9.03 -14.09 35.62
CA GLY A 17 -8.62 -12.87 34.90
C GLY A 17 -8.03 -13.11 33.52
N LEU A 18 -7.48 -14.31 33.27
CA LEU A 18 -6.86 -14.67 31.98
C LEU A 18 -7.88 -15.11 30.93
N ALA A 19 -9.06 -15.56 31.35
CA ALA A 19 -10.11 -16.03 30.45
C ALA A 19 -10.89 -14.89 29.76
N PHE A 20 -10.89 -13.69 30.33
CA PHE A 20 -11.61 -12.51 29.79
C PHE A 20 -10.73 -11.53 29.01
N ALA A 21 -9.42 -11.81 28.89
CA ALA A 21 -8.48 -10.95 28.15
C ALA A 21 -8.27 -11.39 26.69
N GLN A 22 -8.94 -12.45 26.24
CA GLN A 22 -8.89 -12.87 24.84
C GLN A 22 -9.86 -12.01 24.03
N GLU A 23 -9.45 -10.79 23.67
CA GLU A 23 -10.06 -10.14 22.51
C GLU A 23 -9.71 -10.96 21.28
N THR A 24 -10.72 -11.54 20.64
CA THR A 24 -10.59 -12.01 19.26
C THR A 24 -10.32 -10.78 18.40
N ALA A 25 -9.04 -10.48 18.18
CA ALA A 25 -8.61 -9.46 17.25
C ALA A 25 -9.00 -9.89 15.83
N TYR A 26 -10.17 -9.47 15.37
CA TYR A 26 -10.53 -9.58 13.96
C TYR A 26 -9.79 -8.48 13.21
N THR A 27 -8.88 -8.87 12.33
CA THR A 27 -8.34 -7.92 11.36
C THR A 27 -9.47 -7.55 10.42
N THR A 28 -9.94 -6.31 10.48
CA THR A 28 -10.84 -5.80 9.44
C THR A 28 -10.07 -5.84 8.12
N PRO A 29 -10.61 -6.43 7.04
CA PRO A 29 -9.95 -6.38 5.74
C PRO A 29 -9.76 -4.91 5.36
N VAL A 30 -8.51 -4.49 5.18
CA VAL A 30 -8.15 -3.17 4.66
C VAL A 30 -7.99 -3.29 3.14
N GLY A 31 -8.46 -2.29 2.38
CA GLY A 31 -8.29 -2.24 0.92
C GLY A 31 -9.48 -2.68 0.06
N TYR A 32 -10.71 -2.71 0.60
CA TYR A 32 -11.90 -2.94 -0.21
C TYR A 32 -12.42 -1.65 -0.87
N THR A 33 -13.01 -1.77 -2.06
CA THR A 33 -13.77 -0.70 -2.71
C THR A 33 -15.25 -1.04 -2.64
N THR A 34 -16.06 -0.11 -2.11
CA THR A 34 -17.52 -0.24 -2.11
C THR A 34 -18.07 0.39 -3.38
N GLN A 35 -18.85 -0.37 -4.15
CA GLN A 35 -19.57 0.14 -5.31
C GLN A 35 -21.08 0.02 -5.08
N THR A 36 -21.79 1.13 -5.17
CA THR A 36 -23.25 1.15 -5.12
C THR A 36 -23.80 0.73 -6.48
N LEU A 37 -24.55 -0.38 -6.51
CA LEU A 37 -25.16 -0.93 -7.72
C LEU A 37 -26.53 -0.29 -7.97
N ALA A 38 -26.80 0.11 -9.20
CA ALA A 38 -28.14 0.55 -9.60
C ALA A 38 -29.08 -0.66 -9.66
N ALA A 39 -30.23 -0.55 -8.97
CA ALA A 39 -31.26 -1.59 -9.00
C ALA A 39 -31.83 -1.75 -10.43
N ASN A 40 -32.16 -2.99 -10.81
CA ASN A 40 -32.76 -3.34 -12.11
C ASN A 40 -31.97 -2.89 -13.35
N SER A 41 -30.66 -2.73 -13.22
CA SER A 41 -29.75 -2.35 -14.32
C SER A 41 -28.56 -3.30 -14.40
N PHE A 42 -27.95 -3.41 -15.58
CA PHE A 42 -26.68 -4.10 -15.73
C PHE A 42 -25.57 -3.24 -15.11
N ASN A 43 -24.92 -3.74 -14.05
CA ASN A 43 -23.81 -3.06 -13.39
C ASN A 43 -22.49 -3.73 -13.80
N LEU A 44 -21.63 -2.99 -14.51
CA LEU A 44 -20.30 -3.45 -14.82
C LEU A 44 -19.39 -3.23 -13.60
N VAL A 45 -19.09 -4.31 -12.87
CA VAL A 45 -18.08 -4.31 -11.81
C VAL A 45 -16.75 -4.69 -12.45
N GLY A 46 -15.96 -3.68 -12.82
CA GLY A 46 -14.62 -3.89 -13.35
C GLY A 46 -13.64 -4.29 -12.25
N ILE A 47 -12.66 -5.15 -12.56
CA ILE A 47 -11.54 -5.43 -11.67
C ILE A 47 -10.64 -4.19 -11.66
N ASN A 48 -10.43 -3.58 -10.50
CA ASN A 48 -9.41 -2.54 -10.33
C ASN A 48 -8.12 -3.18 -9.81
N LEU A 49 -7.16 -3.39 -10.73
CA LEU A 49 -5.83 -3.93 -10.44
C LEU A 49 -4.82 -2.83 -10.05
N GLN A 50 -5.23 -1.56 -9.98
CA GLN A 50 -4.31 -0.49 -9.62
C GLN A 50 -4.18 -0.42 -8.10
N THR A 51 -2.99 -0.75 -7.61
CA THR A 51 -2.62 -0.58 -6.21
C THR A 51 -2.78 0.87 -5.75
N PRO A 52 -2.99 1.09 -4.44
CA PRO A 52 -2.96 2.44 -3.88
C PRO A 52 -1.62 3.13 -4.14
N THR A 53 -1.62 4.46 -4.09
CA THR A 53 -0.39 5.25 -4.20
C THR A 53 0.57 4.90 -3.08
N THR A 54 1.79 4.51 -3.43
CA THR A 54 2.86 4.11 -2.51
C THR A 54 3.68 5.32 -2.07
N VAL A 55 4.02 6.19 -3.01
CA VAL A 55 4.71 7.46 -2.73
C VAL A 55 4.15 8.54 -3.64
N ALA A 56 4.07 9.77 -3.14
CA ALA A 56 3.76 10.95 -3.92
C ALA A 56 4.61 12.12 -3.41
N GLY A 57 4.97 13.02 -4.31
CA GLY A 57 5.92 14.08 -3.99
C GLY A 57 6.04 15.11 -5.09
N THR A 58 7.13 15.87 -5.03
CA THR A 58 7.46 16.89 -6.02
C THR A 58 8.89 16.70 -6.47
N LEU A 59 9.11 16.62 -7.79
CA LEU A 59 10.45 16.44 -8.34
C LEU A 59 11.30 17.67 -8.04
N THR A 60 12.44 17.44 -7.42
CA THR A 60 13.45 18.47 -7.12
C THR A 60 14.46 18.63 -8.25
N ALA A 61 14.67 17.59 -9.05
CA ALA A 61 15.51 17.63 -10.24
C ALA A 61 15.04 16.61 -11.29
N VAL A 62 15.27 16.95 -12.56
CA VAL A 62 14.99 16.12 -13.74
C VAL A 62 16.19 16.23 -14.66
N SER A 63 16.80 15.10 -15.03
CA SER A 63 17.98 15.04 -15.90
C SER A 63 17.90 13.82 -16.81
N GLY A 64 17.36 14.01 -18.01
CA GLY A 64 17.11 12.91 -18.96
C GLY A 64 16.17 11.88 -18.33
N THR A 65 16.68 10.66 -18.14
CA THR A 65 15.92 9.54 -17.53
C THR A 65 15.96 9.53 -15.99
N GLN A 66 16.75 10.40 -15.35
CA GLN A 66 16.86 10.47 -13.90
C GLN A 66 15.90 11.51 -13.33
N LEU A 67 14.98 11.06 -12.47
CA LEU A 67 14.04 11.91 -11.74
C LEU A 67 14.40 11.87 -10.25
N SER A 68 14.50 13.01 -9.58
CA SER A 68 14.91 13.05 -8.18
C SER A 68 13.99 13.90 -7.32
N ASP A 69 13.75 13.44 -6.10
CA ASP A 69 13.04 14.16 -5.04
C ASP A 69 13.86 14.12 -3.76
N SER A 70 14.53 15.22 -3.42
CA SER A 70 15.39 15.30 -2.23
C SER A 70 14.66 15.07 -0.91
N ASN A 71 13.33 15.09 -0.91
CA ASN A 71 12.51 14.85 0.28
C ASN A 71 11.99 13.41 0.37
N ALA A 72 12.26 12.57 -0.62
CA ALA A 72 11.85 11.17 -0.66
C ALA A 72 13.07 10.25 -0.71
N ASP A 73 13.06 9.18 0.09
CA ASP A 73 14.00 8.06 -0.04
C ASP A 73 13.25 6.86 -0.64
N PHE A 74 13.36 6.69 -1.96
CA PHE A 74 12.70 5.62 -2.70
C PHE A 74 13.21 4.24 -2.32
N THR A 75 14.45 4.11 -1.84
CA THR A 75 14.97 2.83 -1.35
C THR A 75 14.29 2.41 -0.05
N ALA A 76 13.91 3.37 0.80
CA ALA A 76 13.16 3.12 2.02
C ALA A 76 11.64 2.99 1.78
N LEU A 77 11.09 3.71 0.80
CA LEU A 77 9.66 3.81 0.55
C LEU A 77 9.11 2.72 -0.39
N LEU A 78 9.94 2.17 -1.28
CA LEU A 78 9.52 1.15 -2.24
C LEU A 78 10.09 -0.22 -1.82
N PRO A 79 9.29 -1.30 -1.89
CA PRO A 79 9.79 -2.65 -1.61
C PRO A 79 10.91 -3.04 -2.56
N ALA A 80 12.06 -3.48 -2.04
CA ALA A 80 13.22 -3.82 -2.86
C ALA A 80 12.88 -4.78 -4.02
N GLY A 81 13.30 -4.41 -5.24
CA GLY A 81 13.04 -5.19 -6.45
C GLY A 81 11.63 -5.06 -7.04
N SER A 82 10.77 -4.23 -6.45
CA SER A 82 9.43 -3.96 -6.99
C SER A 82 9.47 -3.17 -8.30
N THR A 83 8.55 -3.48 -9.20
CA THR A 83 8.22 -2.62 -10.34
C THR A 83 7.30 -1.48 -9.89
N GLY A 84 7.68 -0.25 -10.17
CA GLY A 84 6.88 0.95 -9.91
C GLY A 84 6.23 1.51 -11.18
N VAL A 85 5.02 2.04 -11.05
CA VAL A 85 4.34 2.83 -12.06
C VAL A 85 4.33 4.28 -11.59
N LEU A 86 5.11 5.12 -12.25
CA LEU A 86 5.16 6.57 -12.05
C LEU A 86 4.06 7.24 -12.86
N GLU A 87 3.36 8.20 -12.27
CA GLU A 87 2.44 9.10 -12.96
C GLU A 87 2.75 10.56 -12.59
N ILE A 88 2.83 11.42 -13.60
CA ILE A 88 2.99 12.86 -13.44
C ILE A 88 1.60 13.50 -13.28
N LEU A 89 1.44 14.34 -12.26
CA LEU A 89 0.14 14.85 -11.82
C LEU A 89 -0.15 16.29 -12.27
N ASP A 90 0.87 17.04 -12.67
CA ASP A 90 0.73 18.43 -13.11
C ASP A 90 1.78 18.84 -14.14
N GLY A 91 1.64 20.06 -14.64
CA GLY A 91 2.51 20.63 -15.66
C GLY A 91 2.30 20.06 -17.06
N PRO A 92 3.18 20.38 -18.02
CA PRO A 92 3.05 19.98 -19.42
C PRO A 92 3.08 18.47 -19.66
N ALA A 93 3.68 17.71 -18.75
CA ALA A 93 3.78 16.25 -18.80
C ALA A 93 2.66 15.54 -18.00
N SER A 94 1.67 16.28 -17.47
CA SER A 94 0.57 15.72 -16.68
C SER A 94 -0.14 14.57 -17.39
N GLY A 95 -0.42 13.50 -16.66
CA GLY A 95 -1.03 12.27 -17.18
C GLY A 95 -0.03 11.31 -17.82
N THR A 96 1.24 11.70 -17.97
CA THR A 96 2.28 10.76 -18.42
C THR A 96 2.48 9.69 -17.35
N THR A 97 2.35 8.43 -17.78
CA THR A 97 2.58 7.26 -16.93
C THR A 97 3.74 6.44 -17.50
N GLN A 98 4.67 6.01 -16.66
CA GLN A 98 5.77 5.12 -17.06
C GLN A 98 6.07 4.07 -15.98
N GLU A 99 6.46 2.88 -16.43
CA GLU A 99 6.96 1.84 -15.56
C GLU A 99 8.48 2.01 -15.32
N PHE A 100 8.94 1.75 -14.11
CA PHE A 100 10.36 1.74 -13.76
C PHE A 100 10.68 0.59 -12.80
N THR A 101 11.92 0.10 -12.88
CA THR A 101 12.43 -0.98 -12.01
C THR A 101 13.68 -0.55 -11.23
N THR A 102 14.25 0.61 -11.56
CA THR A 102 15.50 1.09 -10.99
C THR A 102 15.24 2.36 -10.18
N TYR A 103 15.59 2.31 -8.91
CA TYR A 103 15.51 3.43 -7.97
C TYR A 103 16.59 3.27 -6.90
N ALA A 104 17.17 4.38 -6.46
CA ALA A 104 18.23 4.39 -5.45
C ALA A 104 18.23 5.71 -4.69
N GLY A 105 18.12 5.65 -3.36
CA GLY A 105 18.00 6.83 -2.51
C GLY A 105 16.90 7.76 -3.01
N ASN A 106 17.27 8.97 -3.38
CA ASN A 106 16.35 10.03 -3.80
C ASN A 106 16.05 10.06 -5.30
N SER A 107 16.42 9.03 -6.06
CA SER A 107 16.27 9.01 -7.52
C SER A 107 15.51 7.78 -8.05
N ILE A 108 14.71 8.02 -9.08
CA ILE A 108 14.05 7.02 -9.93
C ILE A 108 14.66 7.13 -11.34
N THR A 109 14.97 5.99 -11.96
CA THR A 109 15.39 5.93 -13.37
C THR A 109 14.23 5.43 -14.23
N VAL A 110 13.71 6.28 -15.09
CA VAL A 110 12.68 5.90 -16.07
C VAL A 110 13.33 5.35 -17.36
N PRO A 111 12.65 4.46 -18.12
CA PRO A 111 13.24 3.84 -19.32
C PRO A 111 13.43 4.83 -20.48
N VAL A 112 12.60 5.88 -20.57
CA VAL A 112 12.72 6.94 -21.55
C VAL A 112 12.46 8.31 -20.91
N GLU A 113 13.19 9.31 -21.37
CA GLU A 113 13.01 10.71 -20.94
C GLU A 113 11.55 11.15 -21.16
N ILE A 114 10.98 11.83 -20.16
CA ILE A 114 9.65 12.42 -20.26
C ILE A 114 9.78 13.82 -20.86
N ALA A 115 9.30 13.98 -22.08
CA ALA A 115 9.33 15.27 -22.77
C ALA A 115 8.61 16.36 -21.96
N ASN A 116 9.23 17.54 -21.89
CA ASN A 116 8.71 18.71 -21.18
C ASN A 116 8.46 18.52 -19.66
N LEU A 117 9.07 17.51 -19.05
CA LEU A 117 9.08 17.37 -17.59
C LEU A 117 10.20 18.24 -16.99
N ALA A 118 9.87 18.95 -15.91
CA ALA A 118 10.80 19.83 -15.22
C ALA A 118 10.71 19.63 -13.71
N ALA A 119 11.73 20.13 -12.98
CA ALA A 119 11.66 20.24 -11.53
C ALA A 119 10.45 21.09 -11.11
N GLY A 120 9.85 20.75 -9.97
CA GLY A 120 8.61 21.32 -9.47
C GLY A 120 7.35 20.54 -9.86
N ALA A 121 7.45 19.57 -10.78
CA ALA A 121 6.32 18.72 -11.15
C ALA A 121 5.97 17.74 -10.02
N LYS A 122 4.68 17.58 -9.77
CA LYS A 122 4.13 16.61 -8.82
C LYS A 122 4.01 15.24 -9.46
N TYR A 123 4.24 14.21 -8.67
CA TYR A 123 4.16 12.84 -9.11
C TYR A 123 3.49 11.95 -8.07
N ARG A 124 3.08 10.77 -8.53
CA ARG A 124 2.77 9.62 -7.68
C ARG A 124 3.37 8.34 -8.25
N VAL A 125 3.64 7.39 -7.38
CA VAL A 125 4.09 6.05 -7.73
C VAL A 125 3.15 5.03 -7.12
N ARG A 126 2.86 3.98 -7.87
CA ARG A 126 2.12 2.78 -7.43
C ARG A 126 2.98 1.56 -7.69
N ILE A 127 2.92 0.54 -6.85
CA ILE A 127 3.60 -0.74 -7.16
C ILE A 127 2.77 -1.52 -8.17
N ALA A 128 3.39 -1.98 -9.25
CA ALA A 128 2.74 -2.86 -10.21
C ALA A 128 2.50 -4.22 -9.56
N THR A 129 1.24 -4.63 -9.43
CA THR A 129 0.89 -6.00 -9.05
C THR A 129 0.89 -6.91 -10.25
N THR A 130 1.40 -8.13 -10.08
CA THR A 130 1.25 -9.15 -11.11
C THR A 130 -0.18 -9.68 -11.13
N LEU A 131 -0.62 -10.24 -12.27
CA LEU A 131 -1.93 -10.92 -12.36
C LEU A 131 -2.02 -12.10 -11.37
N SER A 132 -0.89 -12.73 -11.04
CA SER A 132 -0.80 -13.80 -10.04
C SER A 132 -1.06 -13.29 -8.62
N GLU A 133 -0.48 -12.14 -8.26
CA GLU A 133 -0.72 -11.47 -6.97
C GLU A 133 -2.15 -10.96 -6.82
N GLY A 134 -2.69 -10.37 -7.89
CA GLY A 134 -4.08 -9.93 -7.92
C GLY A 134 -5.06 -11.09 -7.73
N ALA A 135 -4.75 -12.28 -8.26
CA ALA A 135 -5.56 -13.48 -8.07
C ALA A 135 -5.44 -14.08 -6.66
N GLU A 136 -4.25 -14.06 -6.05
CA GLU A 136 -4.05 -14.60 -4.69
C GLU A 136 -4.85 -13.80 -3.62
N PHE A 137 -4.96 -12.47 -3.80
CA PHE A 137 -5.80 -11.63 -2.93
C PHE A 137 -7.27 -12.07 -2.95
N MET A 138 -7.80 -12.49 -4.11
CA MET A 138 -9.19 -12.95 -4.23
C MET A 138 -9.44 -14.29 -3.53
N VAL A 139 -8.45 -15.20 -3.52
CA VAL A 139 -8.57 -16.52 -2.88
C VAL A 139 -8.52 -16.43 -1.35
N ARG A 140 -7.76 -15.46 -0.81
CA ARG A 140 -7.69 -15.23 0.64
C ARG A 140 -8.91 -14.52 1.22
N ALA A 141 -9.70 -13.82 0.41
CA ALA A 141 -10.95 -13.18 0.85
C ALA A 141 -12.15 -14.15 0.99
N LEU A 142 -11.97 -15.43 0.63
CA LEU A 142 -13.02 -16.46 0.61
C LEU A 142 -12.86 -17.53 1.72
N HIS A 143 -11.94 -17.33 2.67
CA HIS A 143 -11.72 -18.19 3.83
C HIS A 143 -11.76 -17.35 5.12
#